data_AF-M5RRA5-F1
#
_entry.id   AF-M5RRA5-F1
#
_cell.length_a   1.000
_cell.length_b   1.000
_cell.length_c   1.000
_cell.angle_alpha   90.00
_cell.angle_beta   90.00
_cell.angle_gamma   90.00
#
_symmetry.space_group_name_H-M   'P 1'
#
loop_
_entity.id
_entity.type
_entity.pdbx_description
1 polymer ?
#
loop_
_entity_poly.entity_id
_entity_poly.type
_entity_poly.pdbx_seq_one_letter_code
_entity_poly.pdbx_strand_id
1 'polypeptide(L)'
;MLYHFVPGYDSLRYPAKWLPIAAFAASMVTAYWLENLPRFAASTRHALITIAIVMVVAFVVVLGIQYDPARWIGNRAAVPPDPFWGPLDIAGGLREVFWSIVHSTIVLACVAWVLLRLQRHRLSRMTAMRCLLGIVAIDMAVFAAGNIARVTTNRDATKSIPIADAELMTLRTRTGNGWPRVWQEAQDKDRLTEVELSSEIAWFGRWHLADRGHVLNNMTSIRSQAMAMFWKATREVSGTMPPKQRAEFWIAVSQWLGIEQTLNATESSRLASHLNLVDTQISQTPSHPAIQIHYAWSIQDSATANSRDFKSLLGEVLDATHVPCVYVNNHGGELLSPNPIDEPDDQWILKNETADSVEIEIEASAACLLQRNVYQDGHWHASLVSLDSAKTRPATVHRVDYLKQGVLVPPGRWVVTFEYKPWWMMPSIVVATFAWLTILIGWGKRHGWLLRRRGLSSR
;
A
#
# COMPACT_ATOMS: atom_id res chain seq x y z
N MET A 1 -2.46 9.75 -11.18
CA MET A 1 -2.53 11.17 -11.60
C MET A 1 -2.29 12.15 -10.45
N LEU A 2 -3.11 12.24 -9.39
CA LEU A 2 -2.90 13.25 -8.32
C LEU A 2 -1.51 13.16 -7.66
N TYR A 3 -0.95 11.95 -7.54
CA TYR A 3 0.39 11.73 -6.99
C TYR A 3 1.52 12.34 -7.83
N HIS A 4 1.32 12.54 -9.15
CA HIS A 4 2.32 13.21 -10.00
C HIS A 4 2.32 14.73 -9.82
N PHE A 5 1.19 15.30 -9.39
CA PHE A 5 1.00 16.75 -9.33
C PHE A 5 1.10 17.32 -7.92
N VAL A 6 0.91 16.48 -6.90
CA VAL A 6 0.98 16.88 -5.49
C VAL A 6 2.17 16.14 -4.85
N PRO A 7 3.31 16.83 -4.64
CA PRO A 7 4.48 16.23 -3.99
C PRO A 7 4.10 15.59 -2.66
N GLY A 8 4.49 14.33 -2.45
CA GLY A 8 4.22 13.58 -1.22
C GLY A 8 2.80 12.99 -1.11
N TYR A 9 1.94 13.10 -2.12
CA TYR A 9 0.60 12.48 -2.06
C TYR A 9 0.65 10.95 -2.06
N ASP A 10 1.68 10.36 -2.63
CA ASP A 10 2.01 8.94 -2.53
C ASP A 10 2.26 8.49 -1.08
N SER A 11 2.78 9.38 -0.23
CA SER A 11 3.00 9.12 1.19
C SER A 11 1.70 9.06 2.00
N LEU A 12 0.59 9.64 1.50
CA LEU A 12 -0.70 9.62 2.17
C LEU A 12 -1.35 8.25 2.01
N ARG A 13 -1.64 7.58 3.12
CA ARG A 13 -2.50 6.38 3.13
C ARG A 13 -3.96 6.78 2.96
N TYR A 14 -4.82 5.86 2.50
CA TYR A 14 -6.26 6.06 2.66
C TYR A 14 -6.61 6.04 4.16
N PRO A 15 -7.47 6.95 4.66
CA PRO A 15 -8.27 7.94 3.94
C PRO A 15 -7.61 9.33 3.78
N ALA A 16 -6.39 9.56 4.29
CA ALA A 16 -5.72 10.87 4.22
C ALA A 16 -5.57 11.42 2.78
N LYS A 17 -5.62 10.56 1.77
CA LYS A 17 -5.75 10.93 0.34
C LYS A 17 -6.97 11.83 0.01
N TRP A 18 -7.98 11.88 0.87
CA TRP A 18 -9.13 12.79 0.75
C TRP A 18 -8.85 14.20 1.26
N LEU A 19 -7.80 14.40 2.08
CA LEU A 19 -7.49 15.71 2.66
C LEU A 19 -7.24 16.80 1.61
N PRO A 20 -6.51 16.56 0.51
CA PRO A 20 -6.37 17.57 -0.55
C PRO A 20 -7.71 17.94 -1.18
N ILE A 21 -8.59 16.97 -1.40
CA ILE A 21 -9.93 17.20 -1.97
C ILE A 21 -10.77 18.05 -1.00
N ALA A 22 -10.77 17.70 0.28
CA ALA A 22 -11.45 18.47 1.31
C ALA A 22 -10.89 19.90 1.42
N ALA A 23 -9.57 20.08 1.33
CA ALA A 23 -8.93 21.40 1.35
C ALA A 23 -9.34 22.26 0.15
N PHE A 24 -9.42 21.69 -1.06
CA PHE A 24 -9.92 22.40 -2.23
C PHE A 24 -11.39 22.79 -2.08
N ALA A 25 -12.25 21.87 -1.62
CA ALA A 25 -13.66 22.14 -1.37
C ALA A 25 -13.84 23.25 -0.32
N ALA A 26 -13.12 23.18 0.80
CA ALA A 26 -13.14 24.19 1.85
C ALA A 26 -12.69 25.57 1.34
N SER A 27 -11.67 25.61 0.48
CA SER A 27 -11.19 26.85 -0.13
C SER A 27 -12.25 27.49 -1.04
N MET A 28 -12.96 26.69 -1.85
CA MET A 28 -14.04 27.16 -2.71
C MET A 28 -15.23 27.71 -1.91
N VAL A 29 -15.65 26.99 -0.87
CA VAL A 29 -16.73 27.43 0.03
C VAL A 29 -16.34 28.71 0.75
N THR A 30 -15.10 28.80 1.25
CA THR A 30 -14.59 30.01 1.93
C THR A 30 -14.57 31.21 0.98
N ALA A 31 -14.13 31.03 -0.27
CA ALA A 31 -14.14 32.09 -1.27
C ALA A 31 -15.57 32.59 -1.57
N TYR A 32 -16.50 31.67 -1.79
CA TYR A 32 -17.91 32.01 -2.01
C TYR A 32 -18.53 32.75 -0.82
N TRP A 33 -18.22 32.30 0.40
CA TRP A 33 -18.69 32.93 1.63
C TRP A 33 -18.14 34.36 1.79
N LEU A 34 -16.84 34.58 1.54
CA LEU A 34 -16.22 35.90 1.58
C LEU A 34 -16.78 36.87 0.53
N GLU A 35 -17.16 36.37 -0.65
CA GLU A 35 -17.81 37.17 -1.68
C GLU A 35 -19.19 37.70 -1.23
N ASN A 36 -19.89 36.93 -0.41
CA ASN A 36 -21.26 37.20 0.05
C ASN A 36 -21.35 37.66 1.51
N LEU A 37 -20.22 37.96 2.14
CA LEU A 37 -20.13 38.30 3.57
C LEU A 37 -21.14 39.36 4.06
N PRO A 38 -21.44 40.45 3.33
CA PRO A 38 -22.43 41.44 3.78
C PRO A 38 -23.84 40.84 3.97
N ARG A 39 -24.23 39.89 3.11
CA ARG A 39 -25.54 39.21 3.19
C ARG A 39 -25.59 38.25 4.37
N PHE A 40 -24.45 37.67 4.75
CA PHE A 40 -24.35 36.66 5.80
C PHE A 40 -23.83 37.19 7.13
N ALA A 41 -23.71 38.52 7.31
CA ALA A 41 -23.07 39.11 8.48
C ALA A 41 -23.72 38.69 9.81
N ALA A 42 -25.05 38.67 9.87
CA ALA A 42 -25.78 38.22 11.06
C ALA A 42 -25.58 36.72 11.32
N SER A 43 -25.78 35.88 10.31
CA SER A 43 -25.58 34.42 10.42
C SER A 43 -24.14 34.06 10.82
N THR A 44 -23.16 34.74 10.22
CA THR A 44 -21.74 34.62 10.56
C THR A 44 -21.47 34.91 12.03
N ARG A 45 -22.04 36.00 12.58
CA ARG A 45 -21.87 36.34 13.98
C ARG A 45 -22.42 35.24 14.90
N HIS A 46 -23.60 34.70 14.60
CA HIS A 46 -24.19 33.61 15.37
C HIS A 46 -23.32 32.35 15.28
N ALA A 47 -22.86 31.99 14.08
CA ALA A 47 -21.96 30.85 13.90
C ALA A 47 -20.66 30.99 14.72
N LEU A 48 -20.02 32.16 14.70
CA LEU A 48 -18.82 32.42 15.50
C LEU A 48 -19.08 32.32 17.00
N ILE A 49 -20.22 32.83 17.48
CA ILE A 49 -20.61 32.72 18.90
C ILE A 49 -20.85 31.25 19.27
N THR A 50 -21.59 30.51 18.43
CA THR A 50 -21.85 29.09 18.66
C THR A 50 -20.54 28.30 18.71
N ILE A 51 -19.62 28.52 17.76
CA ILE A 51 -18.30 27.87 17.77
C ILE A 51 -17.55 28.26 19.04
N ALA A 52 -17.52 29.53 19.44
CA ALA A 52 -16.85 29.96 20.66
C ALA A 52 -17.41 29.27 21.91
N ILE A 53 -18.73 29.14 22.02
CA ILE A 53 -19.39 28.41 23.12
C ILE A 53 -18.96 26.94 23.11
N VAL A 54 -19.00 26.29 21.95
CA VAL A 54 -18.55 24.89 21.79
C VAL A 54 -17.09 24.73 22.22
N MET A 55 -16.21 25.66 21.85
CA MET A 55 -14.80 25.63 22.24
C MET A 55 -14.62 25.79 23.75
N VAL A 56 -15.37 26.68 24.40
CA VAL A 56 -15.34 26.83 25.88
C VAL A 56 -15.84 25.58 26.57
N VAL A 57 -16.95 24.98 26.09
CA VAL A 57 -17.47 23.73 26.65
C VAL A 57 -16.45 22.61 26.47
N ALA A 58 -15.87 22.45 25.27
CA ALA A 58 -14.83 21.45 25.01
C ALA A 58 -13.61 21.66 25.92
N PHE A 59 -13.19 22.91 26.13
CA PHE A 59 -12.10 23.26 27.03
C PHE A 59 -12.38 22.81 28.48
N VAL A 60 -13.57 23.14 29.00
CA VAL A 60 -13.99 22.75 30.35
C VAL A 60 -14.06 21.23 30.49
N VAL A 61 -14.56 20.53 29.48
CA VAL A 61 -14.60 19.06 29.45
C VAL A 61 -13.18 18.49 29.51
N VAL A 62 -12.25 18.98 28.68
CA VAL A 62 -10.86 18.52 28.69
C VAL A 62 -10.19 18.76 30.03
N LEU A 63 -10.39 19.93 30.65
CA LEU A 63 -9.90 20.21 32.00
C LEU A 63 -10.52 19.27 33.05
N GLY A 64 -11.82 18.99 32.95
CA GLY A 64 -12.50 18.05 33.83
C GLY A 64 -11.95 16.62 33.73
N ILE A 65 -11.64 16.16 32.51
CA ILE A 65 -11.01 14.85 32.28
C ILE A 65 -9.57 14.84 32.79
N GLN A 66 -8.81 15.94 32.63
CA GLN A 66 -7.45 16.05 33.15
C GLN A 66 -7.40 16.05 34.68
N TYR A 67 -8.39 16.66 35.34
CA TYR A 67 -8.47 16.74 36.80
C TYR A 67 -8.81 15.39 37.46
N ASP A 68 -9.77 14.64 36.91
CA ASP A 68 -10.18 13.34 37.44
C ASP A 68 -10.34 12.30 36.33
N PRO A 69 -9.24 11.81 35.74
CA PRO A 69 -9.33 10.89 34.61
C PRO A 69 -9.95 9.54 34.97
N ALA A 70 -9.88 9.12 36.24
CA ALA A 70 -10.40 7.83 36.70
C ALA A 70 -11.93 7.78 36.57
N ARG A 71 -12.61 8.90 36.84
CA ARG A 71 -14.07 9.02 36.71
C ARG A 71 -14.54 8.97 35.26
N TRP A 72 -13.76 9.49 34.31
CA TRP A 72 -14.18 9.65 32.91
C TRP A 72 -13.74 8.50 32.00
N ILE A 73 -12.58 7.90 32.23
CA ILE A 73 -11.95 6.96 31.28
C ILE A 73 -12.00 5.51 31.79
N GLY A 74 -12.56 5.27 32.97
CA GLY A 74 -12.68 3.93 33.53
C GLY A 74 -11.32 3.30 33.85
N ASN A 75 -11.30 1.97 33.98
CA ASN A 75 -10.08 1.25 34.32
C ASN A 75 -9.10 1.21 33.14
N ARG A 76 -8.13 2.13 33.14
CA ARG A 76 -7.07 2.24 32.12
C ARG A 76 -6.32 0.93 31.90
N ALA A 77 -6.14 0.13 32.94
CA ALA A 77 -5.46 -1.16 32.86
C ALA A 77 -6.23 -2.22 32.05
N ALA A 78 -7.51 -1.98 31.74
CA ALA A 78 -8.31 -2.86 30.92
C ALA A 78 -8.10 -2.64 29.40
N VAL A 79 -7.50 -1.52 28.99
CA VAL A 79 -7.19 -1.27 27.58
C VAL A 79 -5.89 -1.99 27.23
N PRO A 80 -5.91 -2.97 26.32
CA PRO A 80 -4.68 -3.65 25.92
C PRO A 80 -3.71 -2.66 25.24
N PRO A 81 -2.40 -2.74 25.52
CA PRO A 81 -1.43 -1.91 24.81
C PRO A 81 -1.44 -2.24 23.33
N ASP A 82 -1.28 -1.22 22.49
CA ASP A 82 -1.16 -1.42 21.06
C ASP A 82 0.23 -2.02 20.73
N PRO A 83 0.33 -3.00 19.82
CA PRO A 83 1.62 -3.60 19.45
C PRO A 83 2.66 -2.62 18.92
N PHE A 84 2.23 -1.52 18.29
CA PHE A 84 3.10 -0.48 17.76
C PHE A 84 3.18 0.71 18.69
N TRP A 85 2.06 1.18 19.22
CA TRP A 85 2.00 2.47 19.92
C TRP A 85 2.16 2.36 21.44
N GLY A 86 2.11 1.14 21.98
CA GLY A 86 2.21 0.92 23.41
C GLY A 86 0.93 1.26 24.16
N PRO A 87 1.03 1.54 25.48
CA PRO A 87 -0.12 1.87 26.29
C PRO A 87 -0.66 3.26 25.90
N LEU A 88 -1.99 3.37 25.83
CA LEU A 88 -2.68 4.59 25.41
C LEU A 88 -2.24 5.82 26.23
N ASP A 89 -1.59 6.79 25.57
CA ASP A 89 -1.19 8.06 26.20
C ASP A 89 -2.36 9.05 26.26
N ILE A 90 -3.23 8.84 27.23
CA ILE A 90 -4.36 9.73 27.52
C ILE A 90 -3.86 11.14 27.86
N ALA A 91 -2.77 11.26 28.61
CA ALA A 91 -2.29 12.56 29.07
C ALA A 91 -1.74 13.38 27.90
N GLY A 92 -0.93 12.77 27.05
CA GLY A 92 -0.47 13.37 25.79
C GLY A 92 -1.63 13.72 24.88
N GLY A 93 -2.58 12.79 24.67
CA GLY A 93 -3.78 13.05 23.86
C GLY A 93 -4.60 14.24 24.34
N LEU A 94 -4.85 14.33 25.65
CA LEU A 94 -5.58 15.47 26.23
C LEU A 94 -4.78 16.78 26.13
N ARG A 95 -3.45 16.73 26.22
CA ARG A 95 -2.58 17.89 26.01
C ARG A 95 -2.65 18.38 24.56
N GLU A 96 -2.66 17.48 23.57
CA GLU A 96 -2.82 17.85 22.16
C GLU A 96 -4.20 18.45 21.89
N VAL A 97 -5.27 17.88 22.46
CA VAL A 97 -6.62 18.44 22.36
C VAL A 97 -6.68 19.83 23.01
N PHE A 98 -6.06 20.01 24.18
CA PHE A 98 -5.98 21.30 24.86
C PHE A 98 -5.31 22.36 23.98
N TRP A 99 -4.13 22.07 23.42
CA TRP A 99 -3.43 23.00 22.54
C TRP A 99 -4.20 23.28 21.26
N SER A 100 -4.87 22.28 20.70
CA SER A 100 -5.75 22.44 19.54
C SER A 100 -6.89 23.41 19.84
N ILE A 101 -7.52 23.29 21.02
CA ILE A 101 -8.58 24.21 21.46
C ILE A 101 -8.03 25.63 21.60
N VAL A 102 -6.91 25.81 22.32
CA VAL A 102 -6.28 27.12 22.51
C VAL A 102 -5.93 27.78 21.17
N HIS A 103 -5.28 27.04 20.26
CA HIS A 103 -4.93 27.51 18.93
C HIS A 103 -6.16 27.92 18.12
N SER A 104 -7.18 27.06 18.05
CA SER A 104 -8.43 27.37 17.34
C SER A 104 -9.18 28.54 17.95
N THR A 105 -9.16 28.72 19.28
CA THR A 105 -9.72 29.92 19.94
C THR A 105 -8.98 31.19 19.53
N ILE A 106 -7.65 31.16 19.44
CA ILE A 106 -6.84 32.30 18.96
C ILE A 106 -7.18 32.62 17.51
N VAL A 107 -7.22 31.61 16.63
CA VAL A 107 -7.58 31.78 15.21
C VAL A 107 -8.98 32.36 15.06
N LEU A 108 -9.96 31.83 15.82
CA LEU A 108 -11.34 32.32 15.82
C LEU A 108 -11.42 33.78 16.29
N ALA A 109 -10.68 34.15 17.35
CA ALA A 109 -10.62 35.52 17.84
C ALA A 109 -10.02 36.47 16.80
N CYS A 110 -8.96 36.06 16.10
CA CYS A 110 -8.36 36.81 15.00
C CYS A 110 -9.36 37.01 13.84
N VAL A 111 -10.05 35.95 13.41
CA VAL A 111 -11.08 36.03 12.36
C VAL A 111 -12.21 36.96 12.79
N ALA A 112 -12.73 36.79 14.01
CA ALA A 112 -13.78 37.65 14.56
C ALA A 112 -13.34 39.11 14.62
N TRP A 113 -12.10 39.39 15.03
CA TRP A 113 -11.55 40.74 15.06
C TRP A 113 -11.50 41.39 13.67
N VAL A 114 -11.03 40.67 12.65
CA VAL A 114 -11.00 41.19 11.26
C VAL A 114 -12.42 41.49 10.78
N LEU A 115 -13.37 40.59 11.04
CA LEU A 115 -14.77 40.76 10.64
C LEU A 115 -15.43 41.94 11.36
N LEU A 116 -15.20 42.10 12.66
CA LEU A 116 -15.70 43.25 13.44
C LEU A 116 -15.13 44.57 12.93
N ARG A 117 -13.83 44.60 12.57
CA ARG A 117 -13.18 45.79 12.00
C ARG A 117 -13.70 46.12 10.60
N LEU A 118 -13.98 45.11 9.79
CA LEU A 118 -14.60 45.26 8.48
C LEU A 118 -16.04 45.80 8.60
N GLN A 119 -16.85 45.26 9.52
CA GLN A 119 -18.23 45.72 9.79
C GLN A 119 -18.27 47.16 10.30
N ARG A 120 -17.29 47.57 11.13
CA ARG A 120 -17.16 48.95 11.60
C ARG A 120 -16.53 49.90 10.57
N HIS A 121 -16.40 49.47 9.32
CA HIS A 121 -15.78 50.23 8.22
C HIS A 121 -14.35 50.71 8.50
N ARG A 122 -13.63 50.09 9.44
CA ARG A 122 -12.24 50.46 9.79
C ARG A 122 -11.19 49.75 8.94
N LEU A 123 -11.58 48.71 8.20
CA LEU A 123 -10.74 48.01 7.24
C LEU A 123 -11.40 48.03 5.87
N SER A 124 -10.60 48.23 4.83
CA SER A 124 -11.07 48.01 3.46
C SER A 124 -11.35 46.52 3.23
N ARG A 125 -12.28 46.20 2.32
CA ARG A 125 -12.60 44.81 1.96
C ARG A 125 -11.36 44.03 1.50
N MET A 126 -10.50 44.67 0.70
CA MET A 126 -9.28 44.04 0.20
C MET A 126 -8.29 43.76 1.33
N THR A 127 -8.13 44.70 2.27
CA THR A 127 -7.27 44.50 3.45
C THR A 127 -7.79 43.37 4.33
N ALA A 128 -9.10 43.33 4.61
CA ALA A 128 -9.71 42.25 5.39
C ALA A 128 -9.53 40.89 4.73
N MET A 129 -9.72 40.79 3.40
CA MET A 129 -9.47 39.55 2.66
C MET A 129 -8.01 39.09 2.77
N ARG A 130 -7.05 40.01 2.63
CA ARG A 130 -5.62 39.69 2.79
C ARG A 130 -5.29 39.20 4.21
N CYS A 131 -5.86 39.84 5.24
CA CYS A 131 -5.69 39.41 6.62
C CYS A 131 -6.28 38.01 6.86
N LEU A 132 -7.50 37.74 6.39
CA LEU A 132 -8.14 36.44 6.54
C LEU A 132 -7.37 35.35 5.81
N LEU A 133 -6.89 35.63 4.60
CA LEU A 133 -6.02 34.69 3.87
C LEU A 133 -4.74 34.40 4.65
N GLY A 134 -4.09 35.42 5.21
CA GLY A 134 -2.91 35.27 6.06
C GLY A 134 -3.18 34.42 7.30
N ILE A 135 -4.30 34.66 8.00
CA ILE A 135 -4.71 33.88 9.17
C ILE A 135 -4.92 32.41 8.79
N VAL A 136 -5.68 32.13 7.74
CA VAL A 136 -5.95 30.75 7.29
C VAL A 136 -4.65 30.06 6.83
N ALA A 137 -3.76 30.77 6.13
CA ALA A 137 -2.48 30.21 5.70
C ALA A 137 -1.59 29.84 6.90
N ILE A 138 -1.52 30.71 7.92
CA ILE A 138 -0.77 30.45 9.15
C ILE A 138 -1.41 29.30 9.93
N ASP A 139 -2.72 29.32 10.11
CA ASP A 139 -3.48 28.26 10.78
C ASP A 139 -3.21 26.89 10.12
N MET A 140 -3.35 26.80 8.80
CA MET A 140 -3.04 25.60 8.05
C MET A 140 -1.58 25.20 8.14
N ALA A 141 -0.63 26.15 8.14
CA ALA A 141 0.79 25.82 8.29
C ALA A 141 1.11 25.24 9.68
N VAL A 142 0.57 25.85 10.75
CA VAL A 142 0.73 25.38 12.13
C VAL A 142 0.05 24.02 12.31
N PHE A 143 -1.20 23.89 11.87
CA PHE A 143 -1.97 22.66 11.96
C PHE A 143 -1.33 21.52 11.14
N ALA A 144 -0.91 21.79 9.90
CA ALA A 144 -0.28 20.79 9.04
C ALA A 144 1.10 20.35 9.57
N ALA A 145 1.85 21.25 10.19
CA ALA A 145 3.13 20.92 10.80
C ALA A 145 2.98 19.90 11.95
N GLY A 146 1.89 19.99 12.73
CA GLY A 146 1.62 19.07 13.84
C GLY A 146 0.91 17.76 13.44
N ASN A 147 0.03 17.79 12.44
CA ASN A 147 -0.78 16.62 12.06
C ASN A 147 -0.11 15.69 11.05
N ILE A 148 0.84 16.20 10.27
CA ILE A 148 1.59 15.35 9.35
C ILE A 148 2.79 14.82 10.12
N ALA A 149 2.58 13.66 10.73
CA ALA A 149 3.63 12.75 11.18
C ALA A 149 4.69 12.60 10.07
N ARG A 150 5.81 13.30 10.20
CA ARG A 150 6.95 13.19 9.28
C ARG A 150 7.95 12.23 9.88
N VAL A 151 8.10 11.08 9.24
CA VAL A 151 9.25 10.21 9.48
C VAL A 151 10.38 10.82 8.68
N THR A 152 11.38 11.37 9.35
CA THR A 152 12.64 11.66 8.68
C THR A 152 13.20 10.32 8.23
N THR A 153 13.51 10.18 6.94
CA THR A 153 14.26 9.05 6.41
C THR A 153 15.68 9.13 6.96
N ASN A 154 15.85 8.89 8.25
CA ASN A 154 17.12 8.77 8.90
C ASN A 154 17.73 7.41 8.51
N ARG A 155 18.09 7.29 7.24
CA ARG A 155 18.72 6.10 6.67
C ARG A 155 20.01 5.75 7.41
N ASP A 156 20.62 6.71 8.11
CA ASP A 156 21.81 6.44 8.92
C ASP A 156 21.54 5.48 10.08
N ALA A 157 20.34 5.50 10.67
CA ALA A 157 19.96 4.55 11.71
C ALA A 157 19.81 3.11 11.18
N THR A 158 19.41 2.95 9.91
CA THR A 158 19.19 1.63 9.28
C THR A 158 20.42 1.10 8.53
N LYS A 159 21.42 1.94 8.22
CA LYS A 159 22.66 1.55 7.49
C LYS A 159 23.38 0.33 8.05
N SER A 160 23.29 0.08 9.37
CA SER A 160 23.96 -1.05 10.04
C SER A 160 23.12 -2.31 10.15
N ILE A 161 21.85 -2.24 9.73
CA ILE A 161 20.89 -3.32 9.85
C ILE A 161 20.74 -3.98 8.48
N PRO A 162 20.98 -5.30 8.36
CA PRO A 162 20.75 -6.01 7.12
C PRO A 162 19.30 -5.84 6.66
N ILE A 163 19.12 -5.43 5.41
CA ILE A 163 17.82 -5.33 4.74
C ILE A 163 17.73 -6.48 3.72
N ALA A 164 16.52 -6.98 3.47
CA ALA A 164 16.28 -7.97 2.43
C ALA A 164 16.71 -7.44 1.04
N ASP A 165 17.06 -8.37 0.16
CA ASP A 165 17.47 -8.05 -1.20
C ASP A 165 16.23 -7.93 -2.10
N ALA A 166 16.07 -6.77 -2.74
CA ALA A 166 14.96 -6.44 -3.64
C ALA A 166 14.77 -7.48 -4.76
N GLU A 167 15.86 -8.08 -5.22
CA GLU A 167 15.85 -8.99 -6.37
C GLU A 167 15.41 -10.41 -5.97
N LEU A 168 15.52 -10.77 -4.69
CA LEU A 168 15.23 -12.12 -4.21
C LEU A 168 13.77 -12.29 -3.79
N MET A 169 13.16 -13.42 -4.16
CA MET A 169 11.84 -13.78 -3.66
C MET A 169 11.88 -14.03 -2.14
N THR A 170 11.26 -13.12 -1.40
CA THR A 170 11.32 -13.07 0.06
C THR A 170 10.05 -13.60 0.71
N LEU A 171 10.19 -14.53 1.64
CA LEU A 171 9.15 -14.92 2.59
C LEU A 171 9.39 -14.21 3.93
N ARG A 172 8.43 -13.39 4.36
CA ARG A 172 8.49 -12.81 5.71
C ARG A 172 7.93 -13.81 6.72
N THR A 173 8.58 -13.96 7.84
CA THR A 173 8.09 -14.73 8.99
C THR A 173 8.15 -13.85 10.23
N ARG A 174 7.50 -14.31 11.29
CA ARG A 174 7.56 -13.62 12.58
C ARG A 174 7.63 -14.61 13.72
N THR A 175 8.38 -14.24 14.74
CA THR A 175 8.36 -14.89 16.05
C THR A 175 7.50 -14.06 16.99
N GLY A 176 6.55 -14.69 17.68
CA GLY A 176 5.56 -13.98 18.51
C GLY A 176 4.72 -13.00 17.67
N ASN A 177 4.63 -11.74 18.13
CA ASN A 177 3.94 -10.66 17.43
C ASN A 177 4.74 -10.08 16.26
N GLY A 178 6.06 -10.33 16.20
CA GLY A 178 6.96 -9.83 15.16
C GLY A 178 7.38 -8.36 15.33
N TRP A 179 7.15 -7.79 16.51
CA TRP A 179 7.48 -6.41 16.83
C TRP A 179 8.08 -6.32 18.24
N PRO A 180 9.00 -5.37 18.50
CA PRO A 180 9.64 -5.23 19.78
C PRO A 180 8.66 -5.20 20.96
N ARG A 181 8.84 -6.09 21.93
CA ARG A 181 7.95 -6.16 23.10
C ARG A 181 8.01 -4.88 23.95
N VAL A 182 9.17 -4.23 23.99
CA VAL A 182 9.37 -2.94 24.68
C VAL A 182 8.41 -1.85 24.17
N TRP A 183 7.91 -1.97 22.93
CA TRP A 183 6.93 -1.03 22.40
C TRP A 183 5.60 -1.09 23.15
N GLN A 184 5.19 -2.27 23.57
CA GLN A 184 3.95 -2.49 24.32
C GLN A 184 4.07 -2.05 25.79
N GLU A 185 5.30 -1.93 26.30
CA GLU A 185 5.59 -1.67 27.71
C GLU A 185 5.82 -0.18 28.00
N ALA A 186 6.25 0.59 27.00
CA ALA A 186 6.66 1.99 27.18
C ALA A 186 5.99 2.94 26.19
N GLN A 187 5.83 4.19 26.61
CA GLN A 187 5.52 5.31 25.73
C GLN A 187 6.82 5.95 25.26
N ASP A 188 6.92 6.26 23.97
CA ASP A 188 8.07 6.95 23.41
C ASP A 188 7.60 8.02 22.40
N LYS A 189 8.20 9.20 22.48
CA LYS A 189 7.95 10.30 21.53
C LYS A 189 8.47 9.97 20.13
N ASP A 190 9.50 9.11 20.05
CA ASP A 190 10.15 8.70 18.82
C ASP A 190 9.50 7.45 18.20
N ARG A 191 8.41 6.95 18.82
CA ARG A 191 7.73 5.71 18.42
C ARG A 191 7.32 5.67 16.95
N LEU A 192 6.81 6.78 16.42
CA LEU A 192 6.44 6.86 15.01
C LEU A 192 7.63 6.54 14.10
N THR A 193 8.79 7.12 14.42
CA THR A 193 10.04 6.89 13.67
C THR A 193 10.49 5.45 13.83
N GLU A 194 10.46 4.91 15.05
CA GLU A 194 10.81 3.51 15.31
C GLU A 194 9.94 2.54 14.52
N VAL A 195 8.62 2.72 14.53
CA VAL A 195 7.65 1.87 13.84
C VAL A 195 7.86 1.92 12.33
N GLU A 196 8.12 3.10 11.77
CA GLU A 196 8.28 3.26 10.33
C GLU A 196 9.63 2.74 9.83
N LEU A 197 10.73 3.02 10.55
CA LEU A 197 12.04 2.44 10.24
C LEU A 197 12.04 0.92 10.46
N SER A 198 11.37 0.43 11.49
CA SER A 198 11.22 -1.02 11.70
C SER A 198 10.35 -1.66 10.64
N SER A 199 9.32 -0.96 10.16
CA SER A 199 8.55 -1.44 9.02
C SER A 199 9.41 -1.50 7.75
N GLU A 200 10.35 -0.57 7.56
CA GLU A 200 11.32 -0.60 6.47
C GLU A 200 12.27 -1.81 6.61
N ILE A 201 12.88 -1.98 7.79
CA ILE A 201 13.77 -3.11 8.12
C ILE A 201 13.08 -4.46 7.96
N ALA A 202 11.84 -4.59 8.45
CA ALA A 202 11.04 -5.81 8.33
C ALA A 202 10.38 -5.95 6.94
N TRP A 203 10.66 -5.02 6.02
CA TRP A 203 10.06 -4.97 4.69
C TRP A 203 8.53 -5.05 4.71
N PHE A 204 7.94 -4.49 5.76
CA PHE A 204 6.54 -4.51 6.07
C PHE A 204 5.75 -3.44 5.30
N GLY A 205 4.51 -3.77 4.92
CA GLY A 205 3.60 -2.82 4.29
C GLY A 205 4.15 -2.27 2.97
N ARG A 206 4.37 -0.95 2.89
CA ARG A 206 4.73 -0.27 1.63
C ARG A 206 6.19 -0.43 1.20
N TRP A 207 7.09 -0.82 2.10
CA TRP A 207 8.52 -0.64 1.87
C TRP A 207 9.05 -1.57 0.78
N HIS A 208 8.69 -2.85 0.79
CA HIS A 208 9.02 -3.74 -0.33
C HIS A 208 8.40 -3.28 -1.66
N LEU A 209 7.23 -2.61 -1.67
CA LEU A 209 6.66 -2.07 -2.92
C LEU A 209 7.45 -0.87 -3.45
N ALA A 210 8.00 -0.03 -2.56
CA ALA A 210 8.83 1.10 -2.93
C ALA A 210 10.12 0.63 -3.60
N ASP A 211 10.70 -0.46 -3.09
CA ASP A 211 11.93 -1.06 -3.62
C ASP A 211 11.68 -2.10 -4.72
N ARG A 212 10.42 -2.32 -5.12
CA ARG A 212 9.99 -3.36 -6.06
C ARG A 212 10.39 -4.79 -5.63
N GLY A 213 10.57 -5.01 -4.34
CA GLY A 213 10.90 -6.29 -3.74
C GLY A 213 9.79 -7.33 -3.90
N HIS A 214 10.19 -8.56 -4.22
CA HIS A 214 9.28 -9.69 -4.37
C HIS A 214 8.97 -10.31 -3.01
N VAL A 215 7.80 -10.03 -2.44
CA VAL A 215 7.39 -10.58 -1.13
C VAL A 215 6.16 -11.47 -1.25
N LEU A 216 6.32 -12.76 -1.00
CA LEU A 216 5.25 -13.76 -1.14
C LEU A 216 4.03 -13.45 -0.26
N ASN A 217 4.27 -13.21 1.03
CA ASN A 217 3.21 -13.02 2.03
C ASN A 217 2.94 -11.53 2.29
N ASN A 218 2.86 -10.77 1.22
CA ASN A 218 2.56 -9.35 1.28
C ASN A 218 1.22 -9.09 2.01
N MET A 219 1.20 -8.09 2.90
CA MET A 219 -0.01 -7.63 3.57
C MET A 219 -0.61 -6.48 2.74
N THR A 220 -1.07 -6.79 1.54
CA THR A 220 -1.97 -5.88 0.81
C THR A 220 -3.40 -6.10 1.28
N SER A 221 -4.23 -5.07 1.14
CA SER A 221 -5.65 -5.09 1.53
C SER A 221 -6.49 -6.08 0.71
N ILE A 222 -5.93 -6.65 -0.37
CA ILE A 222 -6.60 -7.58 -1.26
C ILE A 222 -5.77 -8.87 -1.29
N ARG A 223 -6.22 -9.88 -0.54
CA ARG A 223 -5.68 -11.24 -0.63
C ARG A 223 -6.57 -12.05 -1.56
N SER A 224 -5.96 -12.78 -2.48
CA SER A 224 -6.71 -13.76 -3.26
C SER A 224 -7.21 -14.90 -2.38
N GLN A 225 -8.30 -15.52 -2.81
CA GLN A 225 -8.84 -16.70 -2.14
C GLN A 225 -7.81 -17.84 -2.11
N ALA A 226 -7.08 -18.06 -3.21
CA ALA A 226 -6.06 -19.11 -3.31
C ALA A 226 -4.94 -18.93 -2.27
N MET A 227 -4.43 -17.71 -2.10
CA MET A 227 -3.41 -17.42 -1.09
C MET A 227 -3.95 -17.65 0.33
N ALA A 228 -5.20 -17.25 0.61
CA ALA A 228 -5.82 -17.52 1.91
C ALA A 228 -5.98 -19.03 2.18
N MET A 229 -6.33 -19.81 1.16
CA MET A 229 -6.46 -21.27 1.25
C MET A 229 -5.10 -21.95 1.43
N PHE A 230 -4.07 -21.50 0.71
CA PHE A 230 -2.69 -21.93 0.91
C PHE A 230 -2.28 -21.76 2.38
N TRP A 231 -2.38 -20.53 2.94
CA TRP A 231 -1.98 -20.29 4.33
C TRP A 231 -2.82 -21.08 5.34
N LYS A 232 -4.09 -21.36 5.05
CA LYS A 232 -4.94 -22.22 5.88
C LYS A 232 -4.44 -23.66 5.85
N ALA A 233 -4.25 -24.24 4.67
CA ALA A 233 -3.74 -25.59 4.49
C ALA A 233 -2.36 -25.76 5.13
N THR A 234 -1.45 -24.81 4.91
CA THR A 234 -0.11 -24.81 5.50
C THR A 234 -0.15 -24.81 7.03
N ARG A 235 -1.03 -24.03 7.68
CA ARG A 235 -1.19 -24.07 9.14
C ARG A 235 -1.72 -25.42 9.64
N GLU A 236 -2.67 -26.00 8.92
CA GLU A 236 -3.27 -27.29 9.28
C GLU A 236 -2.27 -28.44 9.13
N VAL A 237 -1.43 -28.43 8.09
CA VAL A 237 -0.37 -29.41 7.85
C VAL A 237 0.78 -29.22 8.85
N SER A 238 1.39 -28.03 8.89
CA SER A 238 2.59 -27.77 9.69
C SER A 238 2.34 -27.65 11.21
N GLY A 239 1.11 -27.36 11.63
CA GLY A 239 0.75 -27.16 13.04
C GLY A 239 0.85 -28.42 13.87
N THR A 240 0.72 -29.60 13.26
CA THR A 240 0.83 -30.90 13.93
C THR A 240 2.24 -31.52 13.85
N MET A 241 3.11 -30.97 13.02
CA MET A 241 4.46 -31.48 12.79
C MET A 241 5.42 -31.15 13.96
N PRO A 242 6.29 -32.09 14.36
CA PRO A 242 7.45 -31.80 15.20
C PRO A 242 8.39 -30.76 14.57
N PRO A 243 9.20 -30.04 15.35
CA PRO A 243 10.05 -28.95 14.85
C PRO A 243 10.95 -29.33 13.67
N LYS A 244 11.55 -30.53 13.68
CA LYS A 244 12.42 -31.02 12.59
C LYS A 244 11.65 -31.20 11.28
N GLN A 245 10.53 -31.93 11.32
CA GLN A 245 9.67 -32.15 10.14
C GLN A 245 9.09 -30.84 9.61
N ARG A 246 8.76 -29.90 10.52
CA ARG A 246 8.30 -28.57 10.13
C ARG A 246 9.39 -27.79 9.38
N ALA A 247 10.65 -27.91 9.77
CA ALA A 247 11.76 -27.29 9.05
C ALA A 247 11.93 -27.91 7.65
N GLU A 248 11.89 -29.24 7.53
CA GLU A 248 11.92 -29.96 6.25
C GLU A 248 10.76 -29.53 5.33
N PHE A 249 9.55 -29.41 5.89
CA PHE A 249 8.37 -28.89 5.20
C PHE A 249 8.59 -27.47 4.66
N TRP A 250 9.13 -26.55 5.45
CA TRP A 250 9.37 -25.18 4.98
C TRP A 250 10.51 -25.08 3.98
N ILE A 251 11.50 -25.98 4.02
CA ILE A 251 12.51 -26.10 2.96
C ILE A 251 11.83 -26.52 1.65
N ALA A 252 11.03 -27.60 1.67
CA ALA A 252 10.32 -28.07 0.47
C ALA A 252 9.36 -27.01 -0.11
N VAL A 253 8.59 -26.34 0.75
CA VAL A 253 7.69 -25.24 0.32
C VAL A 253 8.49 -24.05 -0.23
N SER A 254 9.62 -23.70 0.37
CA SER A 254 10.48 -22.62 -0.13
C SER A 254 11.02 -22.95 -1.51
N GLN A 255 11.51 -24.17 -1.71
CA GLN A 255 11.99 -24.65 -3.01
C GLN A 255 10.87 -24.64 -4.06
N TRP A 256 9.70 -25.17 -3.71
CA TRP A 256 8.54 -25.21 -4.61
C TRP A 256 8.08 -23.80 -5.02
N LEU A 257 8.05 -22.84 -4.10
CA LEU A 257 7.63 -21.46 -4.38
C LEU A 257 8.75 -20.58 -4.95
N GLY A 258 9.97 -21.09 -5.06
CA GLY A 258 11.14 -20.30 -5.45
C GLY A 258 11.45 -19.19 -4.44
N ILE A 259 11.26 -19.43 -3.14
CA ILE A 259 11.69 -18.53 -2.08
C ILE A 259 13.20 -18.65 -1.93
N GLU A 260 13.90 -17.53 -2.08
CA GLU A 260 15.36 -17.44 -2.03
C GLU A 260 15.84 -16.76 -0.74
N GLN A 261 14.95 -16.05 -0.07
CA GLN A 261 15.25 -15.36 1.17
C GLN A 261 14.10 -15.47 2.15
N THR A 262 14.41 -15.69 3.43
CA THR A 262 13.44 -15.59 4.52
C THR A 262 13.86 -14.48 5.46
N LEU A 263 12.94 -13.55 5.72
CA LEU A 263 13.12 -12.46 6.67
C LEU A 263 12.23 -12.73 7.88
N ASN A 264 12.83 -13.03 9.03
CA ASN A 264 12.12 -13.27 10.29
C ASN A 264 12.18 -12.04 11.20
N ALA A 265 11.05 -11.42 11.48
CA ALA A 265 10.94 -10.35 12.47
C ALA A 265 10.67 -10.94 13.87
N THR A 266 11.43 -10.52 14.87
CA THR A 266 11.31 -11.03 16.24
C THR A 266 10.69 -10.01 17.20
N GLU A 267 10.32 -10.44 18.41
CA GLU A 267 9.89 -9.53 19.48
C GLU A 267 11.06 -8.85 20.22
N SER A 268 12.29 -9.19 19.85
CA SER A 268 13.48 -8.52 20.36
C SER A 268 13.62 -7.14 19.73
N SER A 269 14.15 -6.19 20.50
CA SER A 269 14.60 -4.90 19.96
C SER A 269 16.08 -4.92 19.67
N ARG A 270 16.46 -4.22 18.59
CA ARG A 270 17.83 -3.82 18.32
C ARG A 270 17.94 -2.32 18.54
N LEU A 271 18.77 -1.91 19.50
CA LEU A 271 19.01 -0.50 19.76
C LEU A 271 19.94 0.07 18.68
N ALA A 272 19.46 1.02 17.90
CA ALA A 272 20.24 1.70 16.87
C ALA A 272 19.99 3.20 16.98
N SER A 273 21.05 3.98 17.27
CA SER A 273 20.94 5.42 17.46
C SER A 273 19.77 5.79 18.39
N HIS A 274 19.78 5.32 19.65
CA HIS A 274 18.72 5.48 20.67
C HIS A 274 17.32 4.92 20.35
N LEU A 275 17.07 4.43 19.14
CA LEU A 275 15.78 3.88 18.71
C LEU A 275 15.72 2.37 18.97
N ASN A 276 14.59 1.90 19.51
CA ASN A 276 14.27 0.48 19.67
C ASN A 276 13.66 -0.05 18.37
N LEU A 277 14.52 -0.53 17.47
CA LEU A 277 14.08 -1.04 16.18
C LEU A 277 13.79 -2.53 16.24
N VAL A 278 12.99 -3.04 15.30
CA VAL A 278 12.75 -4.47 15.14
C VAL A 278 14.05 -5.21 14.85
N ASP A 279 14.25 -6.34 15.52
CA ASP A 279 15.34 -7.24 15.20
C ASP A 279 14.89 -8.25 14.13
N THR A 280 15.60 -8.25 13.00
CA THR A 280 15.35 -9.13 11.87
C THR A 280 16.49 -10.10 11.65
N GLN A 281 16.12 -11.35 11.38
CA GLN A 281 17.05 -12.39 10.95
C GLN A 281 16.77 -12.70 9.49
N ILE A 282 17.82 -12.61 8.68
CA ILE A 282 17.77 -12.91 7.27
C ILE A 282 18.54 -14.20 7.03
N SER A 283 17.90 -15.16 6.39
CA SER A 283 18.57 -16.35 5.86
C SER A 283 18.26 -16.48 4.39
N GLN A 284 19.30 -16.74 3.60
CA GLN A 284 19.18 -17.03 2.18
C GLN A 284 19.20 -18.54 1.98
N THR A 285 18.33 -19.02 1.10
CA THR A 285 18.34 -20.37 0.55
C THR A 285 19.08 -20.35 -0.79
N PRO A 286 19.56 -21.51 -1.29
CA PRO A 286 20.12 -21.58 -2.64
C PRO A 286 19.15 -20.95 -3.65
N SER A 287 19.69 -20.16 -4.58
CA SER A 287 18.86 -19.51 -5.60
C SER A 287 18.06 -20.55 -6.38
N HIS A 288 16.78 -20.25 -6.54
CA HIS A 288 15.87 -21.05 -7.34
C HIS A 288 15.51 -20.24 -8.57
N PRO A 289 15.59 -20.82 -9.78
CA PRO A 289 15.29 -20.05 -10.97
C PRO A 289 13.83 -19.60 -10.90
N ALA A 290 13.60 -18.29 -11.10
CA ALA A 290 12.26 -17.69 -11.14
C ALA A 290 11.38 -18.32 -12.22
N ILE A 291 12.03 -18.89 -13.24
CA ILE A 291 11.47 -19.61 -14.37
C ILE A 291 11.84 -21.08 -14.25
N GLN A 292 10.86 -21.97 -14.40
CA GLN A 292 11.06 -23.41 -14.43
C GLN A 292 10.41 -23.99 -15.68
N ILE A 293 11.06 -24.96 -16.31
CA ILE A 293 10.53 -25.67 -17.47
C ILE A 293 10.20 -27.10 -17.04
N HIS A 294 8.99 -27.55 -17.32
CA HIS A 294 8.51 -28.88 -16.95
C HIS A 294 7.98 -29.62 -18.18
N TYR A 295 8.44 -30.84 -18.41
CA TYR A 295 7.97 -31.71 -19.52
C TYR A 295 6.88 -32.70 -19.05
N ALA A 296 6.83 -32.93 -17.74
CA ALA A 296 5.74 -33.61 -17.07
C ALA A 296 4.87 -32.58 -16.34
N TRP A 297 3.59 -32.55 -16.66
CA TRP A 297 2.57 -31.80 -15.92
C TRP A 297 1.26 -32.58 -15.96
N SER A 298 0.38 -32.32 -14.98
CA SER A 298 -0.99 -32.79 -14.99
C SER A 298 -1.92 -31.68 -15.46
N ILE A 299 -3.07 -32.06 -16.04
CA ILE A 299 -4.12 -31.13 -16.44
C ILE A 299 -5.32 -31.37 -15.52
N GLN A 300 -5.84 -30.31 -14.92
CA GLN A 300 -7.04 -30.38 -14.12
C GLN A 300 -8.07 -29.37 -14.63
N ASP A 301 -9.31 -29.82 -14.74
CA ASP A 301 -10.43 -28.95 -15.07
C ASP A 301 -10.60 -27.88 -13.97
N SER A 302 -10.98 -26.68 -14.38
CA SER A 302 -11.06 -25.46 -13.56
C SER A 302 -12.11 -25.51 -12.43
N ALA A 303 -11.97 -26.45 -11.51
CA ALA A 303 -12.59 -26.36 -10.21
C ALA A 303 -11.92 -25.25 -9.41
N THR A 304 -12.72 -24.54 -8.62
CA THR A 304 -12.16 -23.63 -7.62
C THR A 304 -11.39 -24.47 -6.61
N ALA A 305 -10.11 -24.16 -6.43
CA ALA A 305 -9.27 -24.79 -5.42
C ALA A 305 -9.98 -24.77 -4.06
N ASN A 306 -9.93 -25.86 -3.33
CA ASN A 306 -10.39 -25.90 -1.95
C ASN A 306 -9.20 -26.22 -1.01
N SER A 307 -9.43 -26.12 0.30
CA SER A 307 -8.35 -26.32 1.28
C SER A 307 -7.81 -27.75 1.33
N ARG A 308 -8.59 -28.76 0.90
CA ARG A 308 -8.15 -30.17 0.82
C ARG A 308 -7.17 -30.35 -0.33
N ASP A 309 -7.43 -29.72 -1.47
CA ASP A 309 -6.55 -29.84 -2.63
C ASP A 309 -5.17 -29.25 -2.33
N PHE A 310 -5.11 -28.09 -1.66
CA PHE A 310 -3.85 -27.54 -1.18
C PHE A 310 -3.12 -28.43 -0.18
N LYS A 311 -3.83 -29.20 0.66
CA LYS A 311 -3.17 -30.16 1.56
C LYS A 311 -2.55 -31.33 0.80
N SER A 312 -3.23 -31.84 -0.23
CA SER A 312 -2.69 -32.89 -1.11
C SER A 312 -1.41 -32.41 -1.77
N LEU A 313 -1.49 -31.25 -2.42
CA LEU A 313 -0.36 -30.60 -3.06
C LEU A 313 0.82 -30.40 -2.10
N LEU A 314 0.57 -29.91 -0.89
CA LEU A 314 1.62 -29.72 0.12
C LEU A 314 2.25 -31.03 0.61
N GLY A 315 1.48 -32.12 0.63
CA GLY A 315 2.00 -33.47 0.89
C GLY A 315 2.91 -33.94 -0.24
N GLU A 316 2.46 -33.81 -1.49
CA GLU A 316 3.24 -34.16 -2.69
C GLU A 316 4.54 -33.36 -2.80
N VAL A 317 4.51 -32.07 -2.42
CA VAL A 317 5.70 -31.21 -2.36
C VAL A 317 6.67 -31.69 -1.26
N LEU A 318 6.15 -32.08 -0.08
CA LEU A 318 6.98 -32.60 1.01
C LEU A 318 7.62 -33.94 0.66
N ASP A 319 6.86 -34.82 -0.01
CA ASP A 319 7.30 -36.16 -0.42
C ASP A 319 8.16 -36.15 -1.70
N ALA A 320 8.39 -34.97 -2.29
CA ALA A 320 9.10 -34.77 -3.55
C ALA A 320 8.50 -35.56 -4.74
N THR A 321 7.20 -35.84 -4.69
CA THR A 321 6.45 -36.51 -5.77
C THR A 321 5.61 -35.53 -6.61
N HIS A 322 5.72 -34.23 -6.31
CA HIS A 322 4.95 -33.18 -6.96
C HIS A 322 5.20 -33.11 -8.47
N VAL A 323 4.12 -33.12 -9.24
CA VAL A 323 4.12 -32.84 -10.68
C VAL A 323 3.25 -31.59 -10.91
N PRO A 324 3.76 -30.53 -11.57
CA PRO A 324 3.00 -29.30 -11.78
C PRO A 324 1.62 -29.56 -12.37
N CYS A 325 0.60 -28.90 -11.82
CA CYS A 325 -0.78 -29.06 -12.25
C CYS A 325 -1.29 -27.79 -12.93
N VAL A 326 -1.67 -27.92 -14.21
CA VAL A 326 -2.16 -26.84 -15.06
C VAL A 326 -3.69 -26.80 -15.02
N TYR A 327 -4.24 -25.69 -14.57
CA TYR A 327 -5.69 -25.48 -14.51
C TYR A 327 -6.18 -24.84 -15.81
N VAL A 328 -6.98 -25.58 -16.56
CA VAL A 328 -7.52 -25.15 -17.85
C VAL A 328 -8.94 -24.66 -17.65
N ASN A 329 -9.18 -23.38 -17.96
CA ASN A 329 -10.55 -22.89 -18.12
C ASN A 329 -11.09 -23.42 -19.46
N ASN A 330 -12.32 -23.92 -19.50
CA ASN A 330 -13.01 -24.52 -20.67
C ASN A 330 -13.14 -23.62 -21.93
N HIS A 331 -12.37 -22.54 -22.03
CA HIS A 331 -12.36 -21.59 -23.13
C HIS A 331 -11.34 -22.02 -24.20
N GLY A 332 -11.65 -23.10 -24.93
CA GLY A 332 -11.24 -23.31 -26.33
C GLY A 332 -9.75 -23.22 -26.71
N GLY A 333 -8.82 -23.31 -25.76
CA GLY A 333 -7.38 -23.34 -26.04
C GLY A 333 -6.95 -24.71 -26.54
N GLU A 334 -5.98 -24.73 -27.46
CA GLU A 334 -5.30 -25.97 -27.86
C GLU A 334 -4.56 -26.54 -26.65
N LEU A 335 -4.99 -27.71 -26.19
CA LEU A 335 -4.34 -28.42 -25.09
C LEU A 335 -3.18 -29.23 -25.65
N LEU A 336 -1.96 -28.84 -25.25
CA LEU A 336 -0.79 -29.68 -25.47
C LEU A 336 -0.80 -30.82 -24.46
N SER A 337 -0.61 -32.04 -24.94
CA SER A 337 -0.44 -33.19 -24.07
C SER A 337 0.96 -33.17 -23.43
N PRO A 338 1.08 -33.48 -22.13
CA PRO A 338 2.38 -33.70 -21.52
C PRO A 338 3.12 -34.82 -22.25
N ASN A 339 4.40 -34.60 -22.51
CA ASN A 339 5.28 -35.58 -23.11
C ASN A 339 6.51 -35.74 -22.20
N PRO A 340 6.46 -36.64 -21.20
CA PRO A 340 7.57 -36.82 -20.28
C PRO A 340 8.80 -37.28 -21.05
N ILE A 341 9.87 -36.51 -20.96
CA ILE A 341 11.20 -36.83 -21.49
C ILE A 341 12.14 -36.81 -20.30
N ASP A 342 13.02 -37.81 -20.21
CA ASP A 342 13.81 -38.07 -19.01
C ASP A 342 14.84 -36.98 -18.70
N GLU A 343 15.38 -36.26 -19.69
CA GLU A 343 16.34 -35.15 -19.49
C GLU A 343 16.58 -34.38 -20.81
N PRO A 344 15.83 -33.32 -21.12
CA PRO A 344 16.11 -32.49 -22.27
C PRO A 344 17.22 -31.46 -21.96
N ASP A 345 18.16 -31.30 -22.89
CA ASP A 345 19.27 -30.33 -22.83
C ASP A 345 18.79 -28.92 -23.27
N ASP A 346 17.61 -28.54 -22.77
CA ASP A 346 16.89 -27.36 -23.25
C ASP A 346 17.44 -26.10 -22.54
N GLN A 347 17.74 -25.09 -23.35
CA GLN A 347 18.29 -23.83 -22.89
C GLN A 347 17.21 -22.75 -22.90
N TRP A 348 17.23 -21.90 -21.88
CA TRP A 348 16.42 -20.68 -21.86
C TRP A 348 17.26 -19.48 -21.45
N ILE A 349 16.87 -18.33 -21.97
CA ILE A 349 17.56 -17.06 -21.75
C ILE A 349 16.51 -16.01 -21.41
N LEU A 350 16.65 -15.39 -20.24
CA LEU A 350 15.86 -14.21 -19.87
C LEU A 350 16.34 -13.03 -20.72
N LYS A 351 15.50 -12.54 -21.63
CA LYS A 351 15.83 -11.42 -22.52
C LYS A 351 15.57 -10.07 -21.88
N ASN A 352 14.42 -9.96 -21.22
CA ASN A 352 13.97 -8.70 -20.64
C ASN A 352 13.01 -8.98 -19.48
N GLU A 353 13.15 -8.23 -18.41
CA GLU A 353 12.24 -8.25 -17.28
C GLU A 353 11.95 -6.81 -16.83
N THR A 354 10.70 -6.41 -16.99
CA THR A 354 10.14 -5.18 -16.47
C THR A 354 9.01 -5.50 -15.49
N ALA A 355 8.52 -4.48 -14.79
CA ALA A 355 7.43 -4.66 -13.83
C ALA A 355 6.11 -5.14 -14.49
N ASP A 356 5.94 -4.91 -15.78
CA ASP A 356 4.74 -5.19 -16.57
C ASP A 356 4.96 -6.19 -17.71
N SER A 357 6.20 -6.61 -17.99
CA SER A 357 6.52 -7.54 -19.06
C SER A 357 7.72 -8.43 -18.74
N VAL A 358 7.67 -9.70 -19.16
CA VAL A 358 8.81 -10.63 -19.08
C VAL A 358 8.96 -11.34 -20.42
N GLU A 359 10.16 -11.32 -20.98
CA GLU A 359 10.49 -11.97 -22.25
C GLU A 359 11.55 -13.05 -22.04
N ILE A 360 11.22 -14.27 -22.46
CA ILE A 360 12.06 -15.46 -22.28
C ILE A 360 12.25 -16.10 -23.64
N GLU A 361 13.49 -16.26 -24.08
CA GLU A 361 13.80 -17.16 -25.19
C GLU A 361 13.95 -18.58 -24.66
N ILE A 362 13.29 -19.53 -25.29
CA ILE A 362 13.33 -20.95 -24.95
C ILE A 362 13.52 -21.76 -26.23
N GLU A 363 14.44 -22.71 -26.18
CA GLU A 363 14.58 -23.76 -27.17
C GLU A 363 14.07 -25.06 -26.56
N ALA A 364 12.89 -25.50 -27.02
CA ALA A 364 12.19 -26.65 -26.45
C ALA A 364 12.19 -27.82 -27.43
N SER A 365 12.80 -28.94 -27.05
CA SER A 365 12.81 -30.15 -27.88
C SER A 365 11.44 -30.86 -27.95
N ALA A 366 10.58 -30.62 -26.95
CA ALA A 366 9.21 -31.10 -26.88
C ALA A 366 8.26 -30.05 -26.31
N ALA A 367 6.96 -30.37 -26.28
CA ALA A 367 5.99 -29.53 -25.58
C ALA A 367 6.35 -29.46 -24.09
N CYS A 368 6.38 -28.27 -23.52
CA CYS A 368 6.73 -28.04 -22.13
C CYS A 368 5.82 -26.99 -21.47
N LEU A 369 5.76 -27.02 -20.15
CA LEU A 369 5.20 -25.99 -19.31
C LEU A 369 6.30 -25.03 -18.86
N LEU A 370 6.25 -23.80 -19.37
CA LEU A 370 7.07 -22.70 -18.87
C LEU A 370 6.36 -22.07 -17.66
N GLN A 371 6.82 -22.39 -16.45
CA GLN A 371 6.27 -21.91 -15.19
C GLN A 371 7.04 -20.69 -14.69
N ARG A 372 6.32 -19.69 -14.19
CA ARG A 372 6.87 -18.56 -13.42
C ARG A 372 6.46 -18.71 -11.96
N ASN A 373 7.42 -18.60 -11.05
CA ASN A 373 7.19 -18.60 -9.60
C ASN A 373 6.67 -17.24 -9.09
N VAL A 374 5.74 -16.65 -9.84
CA VAL A 374 5.05 -15.41 -9.46
C VAL A 374 3.59 -15.71 -9.21
N TYR A 375 2.99 -14.96 -8.30
CA TYR A 375 1.58 -15.16 -7.97
C TYR A 375 0.71 -14.90 -9.22
N GLN A 376 -0.22 -15.80 -9.53
CA GLN A 376 -1.19 -15.55 -10.60
C GLN A 376 -2.21 -14.51 -10.15
N ASP A 377 -1.97 -13.26 -10.53
CA ASP A 377 -3.01 -12.26 -10.61
C ASP A 377 -3.74 -12.38 -11.98
N GLY A 378 -5.00 -11.94 -12.03
CA GLY A 378 -5.72 -11.90 -13.30
C GLY A 378 -5.14 -10.82 -14.21
N HIS A 379 -5.32 -10.97 -15.53
CA HIS A 379 -4.93 -10.00 -16.58
C HIS A 379 -3.47 -10.05 -17.06
N TRP A 380 -2.72 -11.11 -16.73
CA TRP A 380 -1.55 -11.49 -17.51
C TRP A 380 -1.98 -12.14 -18.83
N HIS A 381 -1.30 -11.73 -19.90
CA HIS A 381 -1.42 -12.31 -21.23
C HIS A 381 -0.07 -12.88 -21.63
N ALA A 382 -0.08 -13.92 -22.45
CA ALA A 382 1.13 -14.44 -23.05
C ALA A 382 1.04 -14.42 -24.57
N SER A 383 2.19 -14.24 -25.21
CA SER A 383 2.37 -14.47 -26.64
C SER A 383 3.61 -15.34 -26.85
N LEU A 384 3.58 -16.12 -27.92
CA LEU A 384 4.67 -16.97 -28.37
C LEU A 384 5.08 -16.49 -29.77
N VAL A 385 6.32 -16.08 -29.94
CA VAL A 385 6.90 -15.70 -31.22
C VAL A 385 7.89 -16.79 -31.63
N SER A 386 7.58 -17.52 -32.71
CA SER A 386 8.50 -18.51 -33.25
C SER A 386 9.72 -17.81 -33.85
N LEU A 387 10.93 -18.19 -33.42
CA LEU A 387 12.16 -17.63 -33.96
C LEU A 387 12.45 -18.11 -35.39
N ASP A 388 11.95 -19.28 -35.76
CA ASP A 388 12.15 -19.85 -37.10
C ASP A 388 11.22 -19.24 -38.15
N SER A 389 9.98 -18.93 -37.76
CA SER A 389 8.95 -18.45 -38.70
C SER A 389 8.54 -16.99 -38.50
N ALA A 390 9.01 -16.34 -37.43
CA ALA A 390 8.58 -15.03 -36.96
C ALA A 390 7.05 -14.90 -36.72
N LYS A 391 6.31 -16.02 -36.69
CA LYS A 391 4.87 -16.00 -36.45
C LYS A 391 4.60 -15.82 -34.96
N THR A 392 3.78 -14.82 -34.65
CA THR A 392 3.26 -14.58 -33.30
C THR A 392 1.94 -15.32 -33.14
N ARG A 393 1.79 -16.02 -32.02
CA ARG A 393 0.53 -16.63 -31.61
C ARG A 393 0.20 -16.25 -30.16
N PRO A 394 -1.06 -15.94 -29.83
CA PRO A 394 -1.46 -15.72 -28.46
C PRO A 394 -1.35 -17.04 -27.68
N ALA A 395 -0.98 -16.94 -26.41
CA ALA A 395 -0.93 -18.07 -25.49
C ALA A 395 -1.73 -17.75 -24.22
N THR A 396 -2.36 -18.77 -23.66
CA THR A 396 -3.12 -18.63 -22.42
C THR A 396 -2.16 -18.72 -21.24
N VAL A 397 -2.24 -17.75 -20.33
CA VAL A 397 -1.57 -17.84 -19.03
C VAL A 397 -2.44 -18.70 -18.12
N HIS A 398 -1.97 -19.92 -17.85
CA HIS A 398 -2.62 -20.86 -16.96
C HIS A 398 -2.22 -20.60 -15.52
N ARG A 399 -3.09 -21.01 -14.59
CA ARG A 399 -2.69 -21.17 -13.20
C ARG A 399 -1.96 -22.49 -13.08
N VAL A 400 -0.84 -22.48 -12.38
CA VAL A 400 -0.06 -23.67 -12.07
C VAL A 400 -0.06 -23.84 -10.56
N ASP A 401 -0.41 -25.03 -10.08
CA ASP A 401 -0.46 -25.37 -8.65
C ASP A 401 -1.24 -24.33 -7.81
N TYR A 402 -2.32 -23.79 -8.38
CA TYR A 402 -3.20 -22.75 -7.82
C TYR A 402 -2.60 -21.36 -7.58
N LEU A 403 -1.28 -21.23 -7.38
CA LEU A 403 -0.62 -19.99 -6.99
C LEU A 403 0.24 -19.38 -8.09
N LYS A 404 0.80 -20.21 -8.98
CA LYS A 404 1.82 -19.79 -9.95
C LYS A 404 1.21 -19.54 -11.33
N GLN A 405 2.00 -18.95 -12.21
CA GLN A 405 1.65 -18.74 -13.61
C GLN A 405 2.39 -19.74 -14.49
N GLY A 406 1.80 -20.16 -15.60
CA GLY A 406 2.51 -20.92 -16.60
C GLY A 406 1.90 -20.83 -17.99
N VAL A 407 2.71 -21.12 -19.00
CA VAL A 407 2.32 -21.16 -20.41
C VAL A 407 2.76 -22.48 -21.00
N LEU A 408 1.89 -23.11 -21.78
CA LEU A 408 2.23 -24.30 -22.55
C LEU A 408 2.95 -23.86 -23.83
N VAL A 409 4.22 -24.27 -23.97
CA VAL A 409 5.10 -23.95 -25.08
C VAL A 409 5.23 -25.21 -25.94
N PRO A 410 5.05 -25.14 -27.27
CA PRO A 410 5.17 -26.30 -28.13
C PRO A 410 6.66 -26.53 -28.45
N PRO A 411 7.02 -27.64 -29.09
CA PRO A 411 8.38 -27.85 -29.56
C PRO A 411 8.86 -26.72 -30.49
N GLY A 412 10.16 -26.44 -30.50
CA GLY A 412 10.82 -25.45 -31.34
C GLY A 412 11.44 -24.30 -30.55
N ARG A 413 11.87 -23.25 -31.29
CA ARG A 413 12.49 -22.05 -30.72
C ARG A 413 11.48 -20.92 -30.60
N TRP A 414 11.27 -20.45 -29.38
CA TRP A 414 10.22 -19.48 -29.06
C TRP A 414 10.75 -18.33 -28.22
N VAL A 415 10.21 -17.14 -28.46
CA VAL A 415 10.21 -16.05 -27.47
C VAL A 415 8.83 -16.03 -26.82
N VAL A 416 8.79 -16.27 -25.52
CA VAL A 416 7.58 -16.20 -24.70
C VAL A 416 7.56 -14.85 -24.02
N THR A 417 6.53 -14.05 -24.29
CA THR A 417 6.32 -12.75 -23.66
C THR A 417 5.12 -12.83 -22.74
N PHE A 418 5.32 -12.59 -21.44
CA PHE A 418 4.25 -12.35 -20.48
C PHE A 418 4.04 -10.86 -20.34
N GLU A 419 2.81 -10.36 -20.45
CA GLU A 419 2.51 -8.94 -20.37
C GLU A 419 1.27 -8.69 -19.51
N TYR A 420 1.37 -7.75 -18.56
CA TYR A 420 0.27 -7.37 -17.69
C TYR A 420 -0.61 -6.32 -18.36
N LYS A 421 -1.82 -6.71 -18.80
CA LYS A 421 -2.76 -5.84 -19.53
C LYS A 421 -4.15 -5.82 -18.85
N PRO A 422 -4.28 -5.16 -17.69
CA PRO A 422 -5.57 -5.01 -17.03
C PRO A 422 -6.57 -4.23 -17.90
N TRP A 423 -7.73 -4.86 -18.19
CA TRP A 423 -8.77 -4.26 -19.03
C TRP A 423 -9.31 -2.93 -18.48
N TRP A 424 -9.24 -2.72 -17.17
CA TRP A 424 -9.76 -1.53 -16.49
C TRP A 424 -8.82 -0.32 -16.56
N MET A 425 -7.55 -0.51 -16.95
CA MET A 425 -6.56 0.58 -16.97
C MET A 425 -6.90 1.64 -18.01
N MET A 426 -7.16 1.24 -19.26
CA MET A 426 -7.48 2.18 -20.34
C MET A 426 -8.78 2.97 -20.08
N PRO A 427 -9.92 2.33 -19.70
CA PRO A 427 -11.11 3.07 -19.30
C PRO A 427 -10.87 4.07 -18.17
N SER A 428 -10.06 3.70 -17.16
CA SER A 428 -9.73 4.59 -16.04
C SER A 428 -8.93 5.82 -16.49
N ILE A 429 -7.96 5.65 -17.38
CA ILE A 429 -7.20 6.75 -17.98
C ILE A 429 -8.12 7.68 -18.78
N VAL A 430 -9.04 7.13 -19.56
CA VAL A 430 -10.00 7.89 -20.36
C VAL A 430 -10.90 8.74 -19.45
N VAL A 431 -11.53 8.14 -18.44
CA VAL A 431 -12.40 8.85 -17.48
C VAL A 431 -11.63 9.95 -16.75
N ALA A 432 -10.41 9.67 -16.29
CA ALA A 432 -9.56 10.65 -15.62
C ALA A 432 -9.22 11.83 -16.54
N THR A 433 -8.88 11.56 -17.80
CA THR A 433 -8.54 12.59 -18.80
C THR A 433 -9.75 13.49 -19.10
N PHE A 434 -10.94 12.92 -19.29
CA PHE A 434 -12.16 13.70 -19.49
C PHE A 434 -12.53 14.56 -18.29
N ALA A 435 -12.33 14.07 -17.07
CA ALA A 435 -12.57 14.85 -15.86
C ALA A 435 -11.66 16.10 -15.82
N TRP A 436 -10.37 15.94 -16.14
CA TRP A 436 -9.43 17.05 -16.20
C TRP A 436 -9.75 18.05 -17.31
N LEU A 437 -10.08 17.58 -18.52
CA LEU A 437 -10.47 18.46 -19.62
C LEU A 437 -11.70 19.29 -19.26
N THR A 438 -12.67 18.70 -18.56
CA THR A 438 -13.88 19.40 -18.09
C THR A 438 -13.53 20.53 -17.11
N ILE A 439 -12.61 20.28 -16.17
CA ILE A 439 -12.12 21.28 -15.21
C ILE A 439 -11.41 22.42 -15.96
N LEU A 440 -10.53 22.10 -16.92
CA LEU A 440 -9.79 23.08 -17.71
C LEU A 440 -10.72 23.95 -18.57
N ILE A 441 -11.70 23.37 -19.24
CA ILE A 441 -12.70 24.10 -20.03
C ILE A 441 -13.53 25.02 -19.13
N GLY A 442 -13.98 24.52 -17.98
CA GLY A 442 -14.71 25.32 -16.99
C GLY A 442 -13.89 26.51 -16.50
N TRP A 443 -12.60 26.29 -16.22
CA TRP A 443 -11.67 27.34 -15.80
C TRP A 443 -11.42 28.37 -16.91
N GLY A 444 -11.17 27.93 -18.15
CA GLY A 444 -10.95 28.79 -19.30
C GLY A 444 -12.15 29.68 -19.64
N LYS A 445 -13.37 29.13 -19.60
CA LYS A 445 -14.60 29.91 -19.82
C LYS A 445 -14.78 31.02 -18.77
N ARG A 446 -14.51 30.71 -17.49
CA ARG A 446 -14.61 31.68 -16.39
C ARG A 446 -13.55 32.78 -16.54
N HIS A 447 -12.32 32.44 -16.91
CA HIS A 447 -11.25 33.42 -17.07
C HIS A 447 -11.43 34.30 -18.31
N GLY A 448 -11.84 33.72 -19.45
CA GLY A 448 -12.18 34.47 -20.65
C GLY A 448 -13.34 35.45 -20.43
N TRP A 449 -14.35 35.04 -19.65
CA TRP A 449 -15.44 35.94 -19.25
C TRP A 449 -14.96 37.11 -18.38
N LEU A 450 -14.06 36.86 -17.42
CA LEU A 450 -13.48 37.91 -16.58
C LEU A 450 -12.63 38.91 -17.38
N LEU A 451 -11.85 38.44 -18.36
CA LEU A 451 -11.03 39.29 -19.22
C LEU A 451 -11.90 40.16 -20.14
N ARG A 452 -12.96 39.60 -20.75
CA ARG A 452 -13.91 40.39 -21.55
C ARG A 452 -14.62 41.46 -20.73
N ARG A 453 -14.96 41.18 -19.47
CA ARG A 453 -15.61 42.15 -18.58
C ARG A 453 -14.69 43.31 -18.19
N ARG A 454 -13.39 43.09 -18.07
CA ARG A 454 -12.39 44.15 -17.78
C ARG A 454 -12.13 45.07 -18.99
N GLY A 455 -12.17 44.53 -20.22
CA GLY A 455 -12.01 45.35 -21.42
C GLY A 455 -13.20 46.25 -21.76
N LEU A 456 -14.39 45.99 -21.19
CA LEU A 456 -15.60 46.77 -21.40
C LEU A 456 -15.78 47.94 -20.42
N SER A 457 -14.96 48.06 -19.37
CA SER A 457 -15.04 49.18 -18.41
C SER A 457 -14.00 50.28 -18.64
N SER A 458 -13.24 50.21 -19.74
CA SER A 458 -12.20 51.19 -20.11
C SER A 458 -12.53 51.98 -21.38
N ARG A 459 -13.81 52.00 -21.77
CA ARG A 459 -14.40 52.95 -22.71
C ARG A 459 -15.58 53.59 -22.01
#